data_AF-A0A286GKE6-F1
#
_entry.id   AF-A0A286GKE6-F1
#
_cell.length_a   1.000
_cell.length_b   1.000
_cell.length_c   1.000
_cell.angle_alpha   90.00
_cell.angle_beta   90.00
_cell.angle_gamma   90.00
#
_symmetry.space_group_name_H-M   'P 1'
#
loop_
_entity.id
_entity.type
_entity.pdbx_description
1 polymer ?
#
loop_
_entity_poly.entity_id
_entity_poly.type
_entity_poly.pdbx_seq_one_letter_code
_entity_poly.pdbx_strand_id
1 'polypeptide(L)'
;MLERLEEIRENIFRYLEARIELFTLESRGKIEEGVVVAVHSIVLALLGTMTVIFLFSLLAAYLNEVTNSKYLGFLIVAAFFLLLSVIWIAAKDFFKSKIREAAYSALKKSQEKKLEEKSDAVEQLMAQTRSSMSNSANP
;
A
#
# COMPACT_ATOMS: atom_id res chain seq x y z
N MET A 1 52.59 7.34 2.51
CA MET A 1 51.32 7.11 3.26
C MET A 1 50.21 8.01 2.75
N LEU A 2 50.48 9.29 2.44
CA LEU A 2 49.48 10.23 1.90
C LEU A 2 48.96 9.83 0.50
N GLU A 3 49.82 9.35 -0.40
CA GLU A 3 49.40 8.92 -1.75
C GLU A 3 48.36 7.78 -1.76
N ARG A 4 48.47 6.82 -0.82
CA ARG A 4 47.48 5.73 -0.71
C ARG A 4 46.13 6.23 -0.19
N LEU A 5 46.13 7.29 0.62
CA LEU A 5 44.88 7.91 1.08
C LEU A 5 44.20 8.69 -0.04
N GLU A 6 45.00 9.34 -0.90
CA GLU A 6 44.51 10.01 -2.12
C GLU A 6 43.86 9.00 -3.08
N GLU A 7 44.50 7.86 -3.31
CA GLU A 7 44.02 6.80 -4.22
C GLU A 7 42.73 6.13 -3.70
N ILE A 8 42.64 5.88 -2.39
CA ILE A 8 41.40 5.35 -1.76
C ILE A 8 40.28 6.38 -1.85
N ARG A 9 40.58 7.66 -1.59
CA ARG A 9 39.61 8.75 -1.71
C ARG A 9 39.08 8.82 -3.14
N GLU A 10 39.96 8.81 -4.14
CA GLU A 10 39.58 8.91 -5.54
C GLU A 10 38.72 7.73 -6.01
N ASN A 11 39.05 6.49 -5.61
CA ASN A 11 38.22 5.33 -5.91
C ASN A 11 36.84 5.39 -5.24
N ILE A 12 36.75 5.88 -3.99
CA ILE A 12 35.46 6.08 -3.31
C ILE A 12 34.63 7.16 -4.02
N PHE A 13 35.25 8.25 -4.46
CA PHE A 13 34.57 9.29 -5.24
C PHE A 13 34.05 8.75 -6.57
N ARG A 14 34.87 8.01 -7.33
CA ARG A 14 34.44 7.36 -8.58
C ARG A 14 33.29 6.37 -8.37
N TYR A 15 33.33 5.60 -7.29
CA TYR A 15 32.26 4.67 -6.94
C TYR A 15 30.96 5.38 -6.53
N LEU A 16 31.08 6.46 -5.75
CA LEU A 16 29.95 7.27 -5.34
C LEU A 16 29.30 7.96 -6.53
N GLU A 17 30.11 8.49 -7.45
CA GLU A 17 29.65 9.11 -8.69
C GLU A 17 28.87 8.11 -9.56
N ALA A 18 29.40 6.90 -9.75
CA ALA A 18 28.70 5.84 -10.46
C ALA A 18 27.36 5.47 -9.77
N ARG A 19 27.32 5.38 -8.44
CA ARG A 19 26.07 5.12 -7.70
C ARG A 19 25.04 6.24 -7.85
N ILE A 20 25.48 7.50 -7.83
CA ILE A 20 24.60 8.66 -8.02
C ILE A 20 24.02 8.68 -9.43
N GLU A 21 24.85 8.36 -10.43
CA GLU A 21 24.42 8.26 -11.83
C GLU A 21 23.40 7.13 -12.02
N LEU A 22 23.67 5.94 -11.48
CA LEU A 22 22.73 4.81 -11.45
C LEU A 22 21.41 5.17 -10.75
N PHE A 23 21.48 5.83 -9.58
CA PHE A 23 20.30 6.26 -8.84
C PHE A 23 19.47 7.28 -9.64
N THR A 24 20.13 8.20 -10.35
CA THR A 24 19.47 9.18 -11.22
C THR A 24 18.79 8.51 -12.41
N LEU A 25 19.43 7.51 -13.01
CA LEU A 25 18.88 6.75 -14.14
C LEU A 25 17.65 5.92 -13.72
N GLU A 26 17.76 5.21 -12.60
CA GLU A 26 16.67 4.40 -12.05
C GLU A 26 15.51 5.26 -11.53
N SER A 27 15.83 6.42 -10.93
CA SER A 27 14.82 7.39 -10.50
C SER A 27 14.07 7.96 -11.70
N ARG A 28 14.74 8.32 -12.80
CA ARG A 28 14.09 8.85 -14.01
C ARG A 28 13.05 7.88 -14.58
N GLY A 29 13.40 6.60 -14.72
CA GLY A 29 12.46 5.58 -15.23
C GLY A 29 11.26 5.36 -14.30
N LYS A 30 11.50 5.28 -12.98
CA LYS A 30 10.41 5.11 -11.99
C LYS A 30 9.55 6.36 -11.82
N ILE A 31 10.13 7.55 -11.96
CA ILE A 31 9.40 8.83 -11.91
C ILE A 31 8.51 8.97 -13.14
N GLU A 32 8.98 8.60 -14.33
CA GLU A 32 8.17 8.70 -15.55
C GLU A 32 6.89 7.85 -15.45
N GLU A 33 7.02 6.56 -15.12
CA GLU A 33 5.87 5.67 -14.97
C GLU A 33 4.99 6.08 -13.77
N GLY A 34 5.61 6.46 -12.65
CA GLY A 34 4.90 6.94 -11.47
C GLY A 34 4.10 8.22 -11.71
N VAL A 35 4.65 9.17 -12.48
CA VAL A 35 3.97 10.43 -12.84
C VAL A 35 2.82 10.17 -13.80
N VAL A 36 2.99 9.31 -14.81
CA VAL A 36 1.92 8.98 -15.75
C VAL A 36 0.73 8.34 -15.02
N VAL A 37 0.99 7.37 -14.14
CA VAL A 37 -0.05 6.73 -13.33
C VAL A 37 -0.68 7.71 -12.34
N ALA A 38 0.12 8.58 -11.70
CA ALA A 38 -0.39 9.59 -10.79
C ALA A 38 -1.31 10.58 -11.51
N VAL A 39 -0.90 11.12 -12.66
CA VAL A 39 -1.70 12.05 -13.45
C VAL A 39 -2.99 11.38 -13.94
N HIS A 40 -2.89 10.17 -14.49
CA HIS A 40 -4.07 9.44 -14.95
C HIS A 40 -5.05 9.18 -13.79
N SER A 41 -4.55 8.72 -12.63
CA SER A 41 -5.40 8.46 -11.46
C SER A 41 -6.04 9.73 -10.90
N ILE A 42 -5.34 10.87 -10.88
CA ILE A 42 -5.91 12.16 -10.46
C ILE A 42 -7.03 12.59 -11.41
N VAL A 43 -6.79 12.52 -12.72
CA VAL A 43 -7.81 12.87 -13.72
C VAL A 43 -9.02 11.95 -13.59
N LEU A 44 -8.81 10.64 -13.45
CA LEU A 44 -9.89 9.68 -13.28
C LEU A 44 -10.66 9.92 -11.98
N ALA A 45 -9.98 10.20 -10.88
CA ALA A 45 -10.60 10.53 -9.59
C ALA A 45 -11.45 11.81 -9.69
N LEU A 46 -10.94 12.84 -10.40
CA LEU A 46 -11.68 14.07 -10.64
C LEU A 46 -12.95 13.82 -11.47
N LEU A 47 -12.84 13.10 -12.58
CA LEU A 47 -13.97 12.76 -13.45
C LEU A 47 -15.00 11.87 -12.73
N GLY A 48 -14.53 10.90 -11.96
CA GLY A 48 -15.39 10.04 -11.13
C GLY A 48 -16.13 10.86 -10.09
N THR A 49 -15.44 11.76 -9.39
CA THR A 49 -16.05 12.64 -8.38
C THR A 49 -17.10 13.55 -9.00
N MET A 50 -16.81 14.17 -10.16
CA MET A 50 -17.78 14.97 -10.91
C MET A 50 -19.01 14.15 -11.27
N THR A 51 -18.83 12.94 -11.81
CA THR A 51 -19.93 12.04 -12.19
C THR A 51 -20.82 11.72 -10.99
N VAL A 52 -20.22 11.41 -9.85
CA VAL A 52 -20.96 11.11 -8.60
C VAL A 52 -21.75 12.33 -8.12
N ILE A 53 -21.16 13.52 -8.13
CA ILE A 53 -21.86 14.77 -7.77
C ILE A 53 -23.06 14.99 -8.70
N PHE A 54 -22.89 14.81 -10.01
CA PHE A 54 -23.99 14.93 -10.96
C PHE A 54 -25.09 13.89 -10.72
N LEU A 55 -24.75 12.65 -10.40
CA LEU A 55 -25.74 11.62 -10.06
C LEU A 55 -26.57 11.99 -8.83
N PHE A 56 -25.95 12.49 -7.76
CA PHE A 56 -26.68 12.94 -6.58
C PHE A 56 -27.48 14.21 -6.83
N SER A 57 -26.97 15.12 -7.65
CA SER A 57 -27.69 16.33 -8.07
C SER A 57 -28.92 15.98 -8.91
N LEU A 58 -28.79 15.01 -9.83
CA LEU A 58 -29.89 14.47 -10.61
C LEU A 58 -30.93 13.77 -9.72
N LEU A 59 -30.49 12.98 -8.75
CA LEU A 59 -31.37 12.35 -7.77
C LEU A 59 -32.13 13.39 -6.94
N ALA A 60 -31.43 14.44 -6.47
CA ALA A 60 -32.06 15.55 -5.76
C ALA A 60 -33.08 16.28 -6.64
N ALA A 61 -32.77 16.52 -7.91
CA ALA A 61 -33.70 17.11 -8.86
C ALA A 61 -34.93 16.22 -9.11
N TYR A 62 -34.74 14.90 -9.20
CA TYR A 62 -35.85 13.95 -9.27
C TYR A 62 -36.73 13.99 -8.01
N LEU A 63 -36.13 14.04 -6.82
CA LEU A 63 -36.87 14.17 -5.56
C LEU A 63 -37.64 15.50 -5.48
N ASN A 64 -37.08 16.59 -6.02
CA ASN A 64 -37.76 17.88 -6.11
C ASN A 64 -39.06 17.79 -6.90
N GLU A 65 -39.04 17.11 -8.06
CA GLU A 65 -40.24 16.86 -8.88
C GLU A 65 -41.29 16.06 -8.11
N VAL A 66 -40.88 14.98 -7.43
CA VAL A 66 -41.80 14.11 -6.66
C VAL A 66 -42.40 14.84 -5.46
N THR A 67 -41.62 15.69 -4.78
CA THR A 67 -42.08 16.49 -3.64
C THR A 67 -42.74 17.81 -4.02
N ASN A 68 -42.84 18.10 -5.32
CA ASN A 68 -43.42 19.34 -5.86
C ASN A 68 -42.80 20.60 -5.24
N SER A 69 -41.48 20.57 -5.03
CA SER A 69 -40.73 21.63 -4.35
C SER A 69 -39.38 21.84 -4.99
N LYS A 70 -38.93 23.10 -5.04
CA LYS A 70 -37.69 23.48 -5.74
C LYS A 70 -36.40 23.03 -5.05
N TYR A 71 -36.44 22.75 -3.75
CA TYR A 71 -35.22 22.53 -2.95
C TYR A 71 -35.28 21.33 -1.99
N LEU A 72 -36.45 20.72 -1.76
CA LEU A 72 -36.60 19.66 -0.77
C LEU A 72 -35.80 18.40 -1.10
N GLY A 73 -35.65 18.05 -2.37
CA GLY A 73 -34.83 16.93 -2.81
C GLY A 73 -33.36 17.09 -2.46
N PHE A 74 -32.80 18.30 -2.61
CA PHE A 74 -31.43 18.58 -2.16
C PHE A 74 -31.31 18.48 -0.63
N LEU A 75 -32.30 18.97 0.10
CA LEU A 75 -32.34 18.88 1.57
C LEU A 75 -32.38 17.41 2.05
N ILE A 76 -33.18 16.56 1.40
CA ILE A 76 -33.31 15.14 1.75
C ILE A 76 -31.97 14.42 1.50
N VAL A 77 -31.34 14.63 0.35
CA VAL A 77 -30.03 14.04 0.05
C VAL A 77 -28.97 14.54 1.04
N ALA A 78 -28.97 15.84 1.37
CA ALA A 78 -28.06 16.40 2.37
C ALA A 78 -28.28 15.80 3.77
N ALA A 79 -29.54 15.65 4.20
CA ALA A 79 -29.89 15.06 5.49
C ALA A 79 -29.47 13.58 5.57
N PHE A 80 -29.62 12.82 4.48
CA PHE A 80 -29.15 11.44 4.38
C PHE A 80 -27.62 11.35 4.59
N PHE A 81 -26.84 12.20 3.91
CA PHE A 81 -25.39 12.23 4.08
C PHE A 81 -24.96 12.73 5.46
N LEU A 82 -25.68 13.70 6.04
CA LEU A 82 -25.43 14.17 7.40
C LEU A 82 -25.63 13.03 8.40
N LEU A 83 -26.74 12.30 8.30
CA LEU A 83 -27.04 11.16 9.16
C LEU A 83 -25.96 10.08 9.02
N LEU A 84 -25.53 9.76 7.79
CA LEU A 84 -24.45 8.80 7.55
C LEU A 84 -23.12 9.26 8.17
N SER A 85 -22.82 10.55 8.09
CA SER A 85 -21.64 11.16 8.72
C SER A 85 -21.68 11.05 10.25
N VAL A 86 -22.84 11.31 10.86
CA VAL A 86 -23.04 11.16 12.32
C VAL A 86 -22.85 9.71 12.75
N ILE A 87 -23.43 8.75 12.01
CA ILE A 87 -23.23 7.31 12.27
C ILE A 87 -21.75 6.96 12.17
N TRP A 88 -21.05 7.46 11.15
CA TRP A 88 -19.63 7.19 10.97
C TRP A 88 -18.77 7.72 12.12
N ILE A 89 -19.06 8.94 12.59
CA ILE A 89 -18.37 9.53 13.74
C ILE A 89 -18.65 8.72 15.01
N ALA A 90 -19.90 8.31 15.24
CA ALA A 90 -20.28 7.47 16.39
C ALA A 90 -19.65 6.06 16.31
N ALA A 91 -19.51 5.50 15.11
CA ALA A 91 -18.94 4.18 14.87
C ALA A 91 -17.39 4.18 14.83
N LYS A 92 -16.73 5.32 15.02
CA LYS A 92 -15.28 5.47 14.92
C LYS A 92 -14.52 4.47 15.80
N ASP A 93 -15.00 4.22 17.02
CA ASP A 93 -14.34 3.30 17.95
C ASP A 93 -14.57 1.83 17.57
N PHE A 94 -15.74 1.50 17.02
CA PHE A 94 -16.02 0.17 16.48
C PHE A 94 -15.13 -0.15 15.28
N PHE A 95 -15.00 0.78 14.33
CA PHE A 95 -14.13 0.61 13.17
C PHE A 95 -12.65 0.50 13.57
N LYS A 96 -12.17 1.33 14.50
CA LYS A 96 -10.80 1.22 15.02
C LYS A 96 -10.53 -0.14 15.65
N SER A 97 -11.49 -0.68 16.41
CA SER A 97 -11.37 -2.00 17.02
C SER A 97 -11.30 -3.11 15.98
N LYS A 98 -12.19 -3.08 14.97
CA LYS A 98 -12.20 -4.03 13.84
C LYS A 98 -10.90 -3.98 13.02
N ILE A 99 -10.42 -2.78 12.70
CA ILE A 99 -9.16 -2.59 11.96
C ILE A 99 -7.98 -3.16 12.76
N ARG A 100 -7.96 -2.90 14.07
CA ARG A 100 -6.92 -3.42 14.96
C ARG A 100 -6.93 -4.95 15.03
N GLU A 101 -8.10 -5.56 15.17
CA GLU A 101 -8.27 -7.02 15.18
C GLU A 101 -7.88 -7.66 13.83
N ALA A 102 -8.29 -7.05 12.71
CA ALA A 102 -7.90 -7.48 11.38
C ALA A 102 -6.38 -7.36 11.16
N ALA A 103 -5.77 -6.26 11.62
CA ALA A 103 -4.32 -6.08 11.55
C ALA A 103 -3.57 -7.11 12.41
N TYR A 104 -4.02 -7.37 13.64
CA TYR A 104 -3.40 -8.37 14.51
C TYR A 104 -3.51 -9.79 13.95
N SER A 105 -4.67 -10.18 13.43
CA SER A 105 -4.87 -11.51 12.84
C SER A 105 -4.06 -11.70 11.56
N ALA A 106 -3.95 -10.68 10.70
CA ALA A 106 -3.10 -10.71 9.52
C ALA A 106 -1.61 -10.88 9.88
N LEU A 107 -1.14 -10.13 10.90
CA LEU A 107 0.23 -10.23 11.38
C LEU A 107 0.51 -11.59 12.05
N LYS A 108 -0.41 -12.10 12.88
CA LYS A 108 -0.27 -13.42 13.54
C LYS A 108 -0.22 -14.55 12.52
N LYS A 109 -1.13 -14.54 11.54
CA LYS A 109 -1.13 -15.53 10.44
C LYS A 109 0.17 -15.49 9.62
N SER A 110 0.72 -14.29 9.40
CA SER A 110 2.02 -14.12 8.73
C SER A 110 3.17 -14.70 9.55
N GLN A 111 3.17 -14.53 10.88
CA GLN A 111 4.20 -15.08 11.77
C GLN A 111 4.10 -16.61 11.93
N GLU A 112 2.90 -17.16 12.09
CA GLU A 112 2.68 -18.61 12.19
C GLU A 112 3.16 -19.32 10.92
N LYS A 113 2.81 -18.80 9.74
CA LYS A 113 3.29 -19.33 8.47
C LYS A 113 4.82 -19.28 8.34
N LYS A 114 5.44 -18.21 8.83
CA LYS A 114 6.91 -18.05 8.80
C LYS A 114 7.63 -18.97 9.79
N LEU A 115 6.97 -19.35 10.89
CA LEU A 115 7.50 -20.30 11.87
C LEU A 115 7.40 -21.74 11.36
N GLU A 116 6.29 -22.09 10.71
CA GLU A 116 6.07 -23.39 10.05
C GLU A 116 7.11 -23.62 8.95
N GLU A 117 7.28 -22.67 8.01
CA GLU A 117 8.30 -22.73 6.95
C GLU A 117 9.72 -22.88 7.50
N LYS A 118 10.03 -22.26 8.65
CA LYS A 118 11.33 -22.40 9.30
C LYS A 118 11.52 -23.77 9.96
N SER A 119 10.50 -24.30 10.60
CA SER A 119 10.56 -25.63 11.22
C SER A 119 10.80 -26.71 10.16
N ASP A 120 10.06 -26.65 9.05
CA ASP A 120 10.19 -27.59 7.93
C ASP A 120 11.58 -27.49 7.28
N ALA A 121 12.10 -26.27 7.09
CA ALA A 121 13.44 -26.07 6.54
C ALA A 121 14.54 -26.65 7.46
N VAL A 122 14.40 -26.48 8.79
CA VAL A 122 15.35 -27.02 9.77
C VAL A 122 15.31 -28.55 9.80
N GLU A 123 14.13 -29.16 9.70
CA GLU A 123 13.97 -30.61 9.64
C GLU A 123 14.62 -31.21 8.38
N GLN A 124 14.41 -30.58 7.21
CA GLN A 124 15.06 -30.96 5.97
C GLN A 124 16.58 -30.83 6.03
N LEU A 125 17.10 -29.73 6.62
CA LEU A 125 18.53 -29.53 6.85
C LEU A 125 19.12 -30.60 7.77
N MET A 126 18.42 -30.98 8.84
CA MET A 126 18.86 -32.05 9.75
C MET A 126 18.85 -33.42 9.06
N ALA A 127 17.85 -33.72 8.22
CA ALA A 127 17.80 -34.95 7.44
C ALA A 127 18.92 -35.01 6.38
N GLN A 128 19.20 -33.88 5.71
CA GLN A 128 20.30 -33.75 4.76
C GLN A 128 21.67 -33.89 5.45
N THR A 129 21.84 -33.29 6.63
CA THR A 129 23.07 -33.41 7.43
C THR A 129 23.26 -34.84 7.95
N ARG A 130 22.18 -35.50 8.37
CA ARG A 130 22.24 -36.88 8.85
C ARG A 130 22.60 -37.86 7.73
N SER A 131 22.06 -37.66 6.53
CA SER A 131 22.40 -38.48 5.35
C SER A 131 23.81 -38.23 4.84
N SER A 132 24.29 -36.98 4.85
CA SER A 132 25.69 -36.67 4.48
C SER A 132 26.69 -37.23 5.50
N MET A 133 26.40 -37.18 6.80
CA MET A 133 27.24 -37.81 7.83
C MET A 133 27.22 -39.35 7.74
N SER A 134 26.08 -39.96 7.41
CA SER A 134 25.98 -41.41 7.19
C SER A 134 26.80 -41.88 5.98
N ASN A 135 26.82 -41.11 4.89
CA ASN A 135 27.61 -41.44 3.69
C ASN A 135 29.12 -41.20 3.87
N SER A 136 29.53 -40.32 4.80
CA SER A 136 30.94 -40.08 5.11
C SER A 136 31.53 -41.12 6.09
N ALA A 137 30.69 -41.90 6.78
CA ALA A 137 31.11 -42.88 7.79
C ALA A 137 31.28 -44.30 7.26
N ASN A 138 31.09 -44.52 5.95
CA ASN A 138 31.28 -45.83 5.31
C ASN A 138 32.26 -45.68 4.13
N PRO A 139 33.58 -45.82 4.34
CA PRO A 139 34.53 -46.03 3.25
C PRO A 139 34.32 -47.38 2.57
#